data_AF-A0AAP0S9P4-F1
#
_entry.id   AF-A0AAP0S9P4-F1
#
_cell.length_a   1.000
_cell.length_b   1.000
_cell.length_c   1.000
_cell.angle_alpha   90.00
_cell.angle_beta   90.00
_cell.angle_gamma   90.00
#
_symmetry.space_group_name_H-M   'P 1'
#
loop_
_entity.id
_entity.type
_entity.pdbx_description
1 polymer ?
#
loop_
_entity_poly.entity_id
_entity_poly.type
_entity_poly.pdbx_seq_one_letter_code
_entity_poly.pdbx_strand_id
1 'polypeptide(L)'
;MDPGREFSEGSVLGTLIKYLVGRAVARLWPSTVGDLLLIEQSSYFRGLLGGSFSESCLDCIIIQWNLEAFMNVLKFIYSSSLDVTSDNFLPLFEAALFFGLETLLFKCRSWFSEVTSSKGIWSLQIQLDDLIHIWNFSILHANDFIQELCTSYLARNFMWAMSHNSFCDVPYNLLLSCIKHPHLTVYSEKHLSDALIVWLDANTKRTKCLSSAEDDHRDILKQIRISLLPLWFAAGKRKCCYFSKLADESIDAILNLMKPLSTSSMNALGDDDLYHLRIRLTEYTKKVDLSGCPQVTSAILLLCVLPSENMDLMLRKSIKQSLIRLEHLDGDHCPFSRGLLPILSFEAVQEVDISKCPMLHLEASIECFCKSFPSLRTLKAAYLLNFKSTTLRKLVQKCPLVSEVDLTVDISPVIPSQVSIVSSSQDVMPQGSTKSFSTKDYSLDAKSFYLSGPLLSNITKLTLEGRSDVSDFNLQDISEFCASLNYLNLKGCISVTDVGISVLIYRCIKLHSIIVCDTSFGRNSILALCAGIPHCGHFPAAHFEKKHLDSLAFKLQKLHMGGCNSVDEVSLSELMSHTHMLKSLCLGNTHLVDQCYLWFLGFFLGDA
;
A
#
# COMPACT_ATOMS: atom_id res chain seq x y z
N MET A 1 -66.19 37.51 -28.57
CA MET A 1 -67.52 38.13 -28.53
C MET A 1 -68.45 37.17 -27.84
N ASP A 2 -68.95 37.65 -26.71
CA ASP A 2 -70.06 37.18 -25.87
C ASP A 2 -70.07 35.80 -25.19
N PRO A 3 -70.64 35.78 -23.96
CA PRO A 3 -70.27 34.93 -22.84
C PRO A 3 -71.48 34.07 -22.41
N GLY A 4 -71.37 33.36 -21.30
CA GLY A 4 -72.55 32.88 -20.59
C GLY A 4 -73.03 31.48 -21.00
N ARG A 5 -72.42 30.47 -20.40
CA ARG A 5 -73.20 29.39 -19.79
C ARG A 5 -72.67 29.14 -18.39
N GLU A 6 -73.46 29.60 -17.42
CA GLU A 6 -73.48 29.07 -16.07
C GLU A 6 -73.58 27.54 -16.16
N PHE A 7 -72.58 26.85 -15.61
CA PHE A 7 -72.77 25.49 -15.15
C PHE A 7 -72.76 25.53 -13.62
N SER A 8 -73.92 25.13 -13.10
CA SER A 8 -74.33 24.98 -11.73
C SER A 8 -73.27 24.34 -10.82
N GLU A 9 -73.13 24.93 -9.63
CA GLU A 9 -72.71 24.24 -8.42
C GLU A 9 -73.46 22.91 -8.28
N GLY A 10 -72.72 21.81 -8.15
CA GLY A 10 -73.31 20.48 -8.00
C GLY A 10 -72.31 19.34 -8.12
N SER A 11 -71.62 19.06 -7.01
CA SER A 11 -71.06 17.75 -6.63
C SER A 11 -70.08 17.04 -7.59
N VAL A 12 -68.79 17.31 -7.42
CA VAL A 12 -67.80 16.26 -7.05
C VAL A 12 -66.81 16.96 -6.11
N LEU A 13 -66.86 16.63 -4.81
CA LEU A 13 -65.91 17.11 -3.82
C LEU A 13 -64.50 16.68 -4.25
N GLY A 14 -63.70 17.62 -4.73
CA GLY A 14 -62.24 17.48 -4.74
C GLY A 14 -61.74 17.83 -3.35
N THR A 15 -61.55 16.82 -2.50
CA THR A 15 -60.96 17.00 -1.17
C THR A 15 -59.53 17.51 -1.36
N LEU A 16 -59.27 18.74 -0.91
CA LEU A 16 -58.00 19.42 -1.10
C LEU A 16 -57.12 19.14 0.13
N ILE A 17 -56.46 17.97 0.18
CA ILE A 17 -55.63 17.60 1.33
C ILE A 17 -54.41 18.53 1.42
N LYS A 18 -54.40 19.39 2.45
CA LYS A 18 -53.23 20.22 2.79
C LYS A 18 -52.36 19.49 3.81
N TYR A 19 -51.10 19.25 3.48
CA TYR A 19 -50.11 18.73 4.42
C TYR A 19 -49.38 19.88 5.12
N LEU A 20 -49.48 19.95 6.45
CA LEU A 20 -48.71 20.90 7.26
C LEU A 20 -47.47 20.21 7.82
N VAL A 21 -46.29 20.77 7.52
CA VAL A 21 -45.00 20.27 8.01
C VAL A 21 -44.41 21.29 8.98
N GLY A 22 -44.67 21.09 10.28
CA GLY A 22 -44.26 22.03 11.34
C GLY A 22 -44.92 23.42 11.23
N ARG A 23 -44.23 24.49 11.68
CA ARG A 23 -44.70 25.90 11.59
C ARG A 23 -44.79 26.43 10.14
N ALA A 24 -44.46 25.63 9.12
CA ALA A 24 -44.48 26.01 7.72
C ALA A 24 -45.64 25.32 6.97
N VAL A 25 -46.35 26.09 6.16
CA VAL A 25 -47.46 25.60 5.33
C VAL A 25 -46.92 25.21 3.95
N ALA A 26 -46.80 23.91 3.67
CA ALA A 26 -46.57 23.44 2.31
C ALA A 26 -47.92 23.29 1.60
N ARG A 27 -48.25 24.20 0.68
CA ARG A 27 -49.43 24.05 -0.20
C ARG A 27 -49.03 23.21 -1.40
N LEU A 28 -49.29 21.91 -1.32
CA LEU A 28 -49.26 21.03 -2.48
C LEU A 28 -50.66 21.04 -3.10
N TRP A 29 -50.75 20.85 -4.41
CA TRP A 29 -52.00 20.95 -5.17
C TRP A 29 -52.47 19.53 -5.54
N PRO A 30 -53.35 18.87 -4.77
CA PRO A 30 -53.85 17.56 -5.16
C PRO A 30 -54.98 17.77 -6.16
N SER A 31 -54.79 17.25 -7.38
CA SER A 31 -55.91 16.71 -8.15
C SER A 31 -56.23 15.32 -7.59
N THR A 32 -57.43 14.76 -7.84
CA THR A 32 -57.81 13.39 -7.45
C THR A 32 -56.80 12.31 -7.86
N VAL A 33 -55.96 12.58 -8.89
CA VAL A 33 -54.86 11.71 -9.34
C VAL A 33 -53.67 11.73 -8.37
N GLY A 34 -53.43 12.84 -7.68
CA GLY A 34 -52.30 13.01 -6.78
C GLY A 34 -52.42 12.21 -5.48
N ASP A 35 -53.64 12.06 -4.95
CA ASP A 35 -53.92 11.26 -3.75
C ASP A 35 -53.85 9.76 -4.04
N LEU A 36 -54.30 9.36 -5.24
CA LEU A 36 -54.18 7.97 -5.72
C LEU A 36 -52.71 7.53 -5.76
N LEU A 37 -51.81 8.39 -6.26
CA LEU A 37 -50.37 8.07 -6.33
C LEU A 37 -49.72 7.97 -4.95
N LEU A 38 -50.13 8.82 -3.99
CA LEU A 38 -49.69 8.72 -2.60
C LEU A 38 -50.14 7.40 -1.97
N ILE A 39 -51.40 7.02 -2.14
CA ILE A 39 -51.96 5.75 -1.63
C ILE A 39 -51.32 4.53 -2.31
N GLU A 40 -50.99 4.64 -3.60
CA GLU A 40 -50.36 3.57 -4.36
C GLU A 40 -48.93 3.32 -3.88
N GLN A 41 -48.14 4.38 -3.74
CA GLN A 41 -46.70 4.29 -3.46
C GLN A 41 -46.35 4.20 -1.98
N SER A 42 -47.17 4.74 -1.07
CA SER A 42 -46.91 4.80 0.37
C SER A 42 -47.95 4.01 1.17
N SER A 43 -47.47 3.04 1.96
CA SER A 43 -48.35 2.31 2.88
C SER A 43 -48.88 3.19 4.01
N TYR A 44 -48.13 4.21 4.43
CA TYR A 44 -48.57 5.22 5.40
C TYR A 44 -49.79 5.99 4.90
N PHE A 45 -49.70 6.59 3.70
CA PHE A 45 -50.82 7.34 3.13
C PHE A 45 -51.99 6.44 2.73
N ARG A 46 -51.72 5.19 2.34
CA ARG A 46 -52.78 4.19 2.15
C ARG A 46 -53.58 3.93 3.43
N GLY A 47 -52.90 3.78 4.57
CA GLY A 47 -53.58 3.64 5.86
C GLY A 47 -54.37 4.89 6.22
N LEU A 48 -53.74 6.05 6.10
CA LEU A 48 -54.29 7.33 6.52
C LEU A 48 -55.49 7.80 5.69
N LEU A 49 -55.39 7.67 4.36
CA LEU A 49 -56.40 8.14 3.40
C LEU A 49 -57.35 7.03 2.93
N GLY A 50 -57.05 5.76 3.22
CA GLY A 50 -57.85 4.61 2.83
C GLY A 50 -59.14 4.41 3.63
N GLY A 51 -59.61 5.42 4.36
CA GLY A 51 -60.90 5.38 5.09
C GLY A 51 -60.87 4.64 6.43
N SER A 52 -59.69 4.19 6.89
CA SER A 52 -59.57 3.38 8.11
C SER A 52 -59.42 4.20 9.40
N PHE A 53 -59.20 5.51 9.29
CA PHE A 53 -58.96 6.43 10.41
C PHE A 53 -59.80 7.71 10.25
N SER A 54 -60.06 8.42 11.35
CA SER A 54 -60.81 9.69 11.37
C SER A 54 -60.24 10.76 10.47
N GLU A 55 -58.93 10.71 10.25
CA GLU A 55 -58.13 11.63 9.46
C GLU A 55 -58.47 11.56 7.97
N SER A 56 -59.02 10.44 7.50
CA SER A 56 -59.50 10.30 6.11
C SER A 56 -60.67 11.23 5.77
N CYS A 57 -61.36 11.76 6.79
CA CYS A 57 -62.47 12.70 6.65
C CYS A 57 -62.02 14.16 6.83
N LEU A 58 -60.72 14.43 7.02
CA LEU A 58 -60.20 15.77 7.24
C LEU A 58 -59.64 16.38 5.95
N ASP A 59 -59.92 17.67 5.74
CA ASP A 59 -59.35 18.44 4.62
C ASP A 59 -57.85 18.79 4.81
N CYS A 60 -57.31 18.59 6.03
CA CYS A 60 -55.94 18.95 6.35
C CYS A 60 -55.33 17.94 7.33
N ILE A 61 -54.11 17.50 7.03
CA ILE A 61 -53.35 16.54 7.81
C ILE A 61 -52.04 17.20 8.23
N ILE A 62 -51.73 17.15 9.52
CA ILE A 62 -50.50 17.71 10.08
C ILE A 62 -49.50 16.58 10.25
N ILE A 63 -48.36 16.67 9.56
CA ILE A 63 -47.26 15.70 9.62
C ILE A 63 -46.04 16.44 10.13
N GLN A 64 -45.60 16.13 11.36
CA GLN A 64 -44.39 16.73 11.91
C GLN A 64 -43.16 16.02 11.32
N TRP A 65 -42.49 16.65 10.35
CA TRP A 65 -41.29 16.11 9.72
C TRP A 65 -40.32 17.22 9.30
N ASN A 66 -39.12 16.84 8.86
CA ASN A 66 -38.21 17.76 8.19
C ASN A 66 -38.77 18.14 6.82
N LEU A 67 -38.94 19.46 6.58
CA LEU A 67 -39.55 19.98 5.35
C LEU A 67 -38.79 19.56 4.09
N GLU A 68 -37.46 19.63 4.10
CA GLU A 68 -36.63 19.32 2.94
C GLU A 68 -36.70 17.82 2.59
N ALA A 69 -36.56 16.95 3.60
CA ALA A 69 -36.70 15.50 3.41
C ALA A 69 -38.08 15.13 2.88
N PHE A 70 -39.14 15.74 3.42
CA PHE A 70 -40.51 15.51 2.98
C PHE A 70 -40.75 15.98 1.54
N MET A 71 -40.23 17.15 1.16
CA MET A 71 -40.31 17.65 -0.22
C MET A 71 -39.61 16.72 -1.21
N ASN A 72 -38.46 16.15 -0.83
CA ASN A 72 -37.77 15.17 -1.67
C ASN A 72 -38.55 13.85 -1.81
N VAL A 73 -39.21 13.40 -0.74
CA VAL A 73 -40.13 12.25 -0.79
C VAL A 73 -41.28 12.50 -1.76
N LEU A 74 -41.93 13.65 -1.68
CA LEU A 74 -43.02 13.99 -2.59
C LEU A 74 -42.54 14.09 -4.04
N LYS A 75 -41.38 14.72 -4.25
CA LYS A 75 -40.74 14.75 -5.58
C LYS A 75 -40.50 13.34 -6.11
N PHE A 76 -40.03 12.42 -5.26
CA PHE A 76 -39.86 11.02 -5.65
C PHE A 76 -41.19 10.36 -6.02
N ILE A 77 -42.25 10.54 -5.22
CA ILE A 77 -43.57 9.94 -5.50
C ILE A 77 -44.15 10.45 -6.83
N TYR A 78 -44.05 11.77 -7.10
CA TYR A 78 -44.68 12.38 -8.28
C TYR A 78 -43.84 12.32 -9.56
N SER A 79 -42.51 12.31 -9.47
CA SER A 79 -41.64 12.39 -10.66
C SER A 79 -40.64 11.26 -10.80
N SER A 80 -40.49 10.37 -9.80
CA SER A 80 -39.51 9.27 -9.75
C SER A 80 -38.04 9.67 -9.98
N SER A 81 -37.76 10.98 -10.04
CA SER A 81 -36.48 11.57 -10.42
C SER A 81 -35.81 12.21 -9.19
N LEU A 82 -35.13 11.36 -8.41
CA LEU A 82 -34.37 11.79 -7.23
C LEU A 82 -33.06 11.01 -7.14
N ASP A 83 -31.93 11.71 -7.23
CA ASP A 83 -30.63 11.08 -7.07
C ASP A 83 -30.25 11.04 -5.59
N VAL A 84 -29.84 9.85 -5.14
CA VAL A 84 -29.37 9.64 -3.77
C VAL A 84 -27.89 10.02 -3.71
N THR A 85 -27.49 10.72 -2.67
CA THR A 85 -26.15 11.25 -2.41
C THR A 85 -25.81 11.03 -0.92
N SER A 86 -24.56 11.22 -0.51
CA SER A 86 -24.15 11.11 0.91
C SER A 86 -25.01 11.98 1.83
N ASP A 87 -25.29 13.21 1.38
CA ASP A 87 -25.90 14.25 2.22
C ASP A 87 -27.41 14.03 2.38
N ASN A 88 -28.07 13.49 1.36
CA ASN A 88 -29.51 13.23 1.38
C ASN A 88 -29.87 11.78 1.74
N PHE A 89 -28.90 10.86 1.77
CA PHE A 89 -29.16 9.43 1.99
C PHE A 89 -29.91 9.18 3.30
N LEU A 90 -29.40 9.69 4.43
CA LEU A 90 -30.02 9.46 5.73
C LEU A 90 -31.44 10.02 5.84
N PRO A 91 -31.68 11.32 5.55
CA PRO A 91 -33.02 11.89 5.59
C PRO A 91 -34.01 11.16 4.67
N LEU A 92 -33.55 10.73 3.49
CA LEU A 92 -34.40 9.98 2.55
C LEU A 92 -34.69 8.56 3.03
N PHE A 93 -33.70 7.87 3.59
CA PHE A 93 -33.85 6.53 4.11
C PHE A 93 -34.83 6.51 5.29
N GLU A 94 -34.68 7.45 6.22
CA GLU A 94 -35.57 7.62 7.37
C GLU A 94 -37.00 7.93 6.93
N ALA A 95 -37.17 8.89 6.01
CA ALA A 95 -38.48 9.22 5.50
C ALA A 95 -39.13 8.05 4.73
N ALA A 96 -38.34 7.28 3.98
CA ALA A 96 -38.84 6.10 3.27
C ALA A 96 -39.31 4.99 4.22
N LEU A 97 -38.62 4.78 5.35
CA LEU A 97 -39.08 3.89 6.41
C LEU A 97 -40.39 4.41 7.04
N PHE A 98 -40.44 5.69 7.41
CA PHE A 98 -41.59 6.29 8.08
C PHE A 98 -42.85 6.28 7.19
N PHE A 99 -42.73 6.70 5.93
CA PHE A 99 -43.84 6.73 4.97
C PHE A 99 -44.09 5.38 4.30
N GLY A 100 -43.29 4.35 4.58
CA GLY A 100 -43.43 3.02 3.99
C GLY A 100 -43.35 3.02 2.46
N LEU A 101 -42.29 3.64 1.94
CA LEU A 101 -41.99 3.78 0.51
C LEU A 101 -40.98 2.73 0.06
N GLU A 102 -41.45 1.53 -0.28
CA GLU A 102 -40.59 0.39 -0.64
C GLU A 102 -39.67 0.66 -1.84
N THR A 103 -40.15 1.39 -2.84
CA THR A 103 -39.38 1.73 -4.04
C THR A 103 -38.24 2.70 -3.73
N LEU A 104 -38.46 3.67 -2.83
CA LEU A 104 -37.42 4.59 -2.37
C LEU A 104 -36.40 3.88 -1.45
N LEU A 105 -36.87 3.00 -0.57
CA LEU A 105 -36.00 2.17 0.27
C LEU A 105 -35.08 1.31 -0.59
N PHE A 106 -35.62 0.64 -1.61
CA PHE A 106 -34.82 -0.13 -2.56
C PHE A 106 -33.76 0.74 -3.23
N LYS A 107 -34.15 1.93 -3.73
CA LYS A 107 -33.22 2.87 -4.37
C LYS A 107 -32.09 3.30 -3.44
N CYS A 108 -32.39 3.61 -2.18
CA CYS A 108 -31.38 3.99 -1.20
C CYS A 108 -30.45 2.80 -0.85
N ARG A 109 -30.98 1.59 -0.70
CA ARG A 109 -30.18 0.37 -0.47
C ARG A 109 -29.26 0.08 -1.65
N SER A 110 -29.75 0.18 -2.88
CA SER A 110 -28.95 -0.01 -4.09
C SER A 110 -27.82 1.01 -4.18
N TRP A 111 -28.12 2.29 -3.94
CA TRP A 111 -27.11 3.34 -3.92
C TRP A 111 -26.03 3.08 -2.86
N PHE A 112 -26.41 2.74 -1.63
CA PHE A 112 -25.45 2.50 -0.56
C PHE A 112 -24.58 1.26 -0.84
N SER A 113 -25.15 0.19 -1.38
CA SER A 113 -24.40 -0.98 -1.85
C SER A 113 -23.41 -0.63 -2.95
N GLU A 114 -23.79 0.20 -3.92
CA GLU A 114 -22.92 0.62 -5.02
C GLU A 114 -21.74 1.46 -4.50
N VAL A 115 -22.02 2.43 -3.64
CA VAL A 115 -21.01 3.31 -3.02
C VAL A 115 -20.03 2.49 -2.18
N THR A 116 -20.52 1.55 -1.37
CA THR A 116 -19.68 0.73 -0.48
C THR A 116 -18.95 -0.42 -1.20
N SER A 117 -19.40 -0.83 -2.39
CA SER A 117 -18.80 -1.91 -3.18
C SER A 117 -17.79 -1.45 -4.24
N SER A 118 -17.86 -0.17 -4.66
CA SER A 118 -17.08 0.31 -5.80
C SER A 118 -15.57 0.07 -5.64
N LYS A 119 -15.02 -0.79 -6.50
CA LYS A 119 -13.57 -0.99 -6.66
C LYS A 119 -12.98 0.24 -7.35
N GLY A 120 -12.73 1.31 -6.60
CA GLY A 120 -11.86 2.39 -7.04
C GLY A 120 -12.51 3.56 -7.79
N ILE A 121 -13.78 3.88 -7.55
CA ILE A 121 -14.30 5.19 -7.93
C ILE A 121 -14.01 6.17 -6.77
N TRP A 122 -12.89 6.88 -6.86
CA TRP A 122 -12.49 7.91 -5.89
C TRP A 122 -13.51 9.05 -5.73
N SER A 123 -14.53 9.14 -6.59
CA SER A 123 -15.52 10.22 -6.59
C SER A 123 -16.74 9.99 -5.70
N LEU A 124 -16.90 8.81 -5.09
CA LEU A 124 -18.05 8.46 -4.24
C LEU A 124 -17.59 7.96 -2.86
N GLN A 125 -16.67 8.67 -2.21
CA GLN A 125 -16.22 8.29 -0.88
C GLN A 125 -17.12 8.92 0.20
N ILE A 126 -17.76 8.08 1.00
CA ILE A 126 -18.51 8.54 2.19
C ILE A 126 -17.49 9.03 3.22
N GLN A 127 -17.70 10.22 3.80
CA GLN A 127 -16.82 10.70 4.87
C GLN A 127 -16.96 9.79 6.10
N LEU A 128 -15.91 9.70 6.92
CA LEU A 128 -15.95 8.83 8.09
C LEU A 128 -17.05 9.25 9.08
N ASP A 129 -17.30 10.55 9.20
CA ASP A 129 -18.35 11.11 10.07
C ASP A 129 -19.74 10.66 9.60
N ASP A 130 -20.01 10.79 8.30
CA ASP A 130 -21.26 10.33 7.69
C ASP A 130 -21.44 8.82 7.88
N LEU A 131 -20.38 8.03 7.75
CA LEU A 131 -20.43 6.59 8.00
C LEU A 131 -20.79 6.27 9.46
N ILE A 132 -20.23 7.00 10.42
CA ILE A 132 -20.56 6.85 11.85
C ILE A 132 -22.03 7.22 12.09
N HIS A 133 -22.51 8.32 11.49
CA HIS A 133 -23.92 8.72 11.58
C HIS A 133 -24.84 7.67 10.96
N ILE A 134 -24.49 7.13 9.79
CA ILE A 134 -25.26 6.09 9.11
C ILE A 134 -25.33 4.82 9.95
N TRP A 135 -24.22 4.41 10.55
CA TRP A 135 -24.19 3.23 11.41
C TRP A 135 -24.97 3.43 12.71
N ASN A 136 -24.86 4.60 13.36
CA ASN A 136 -25.65 4.91 14.56
C ASN A 136 -27.16 4.90 14.27
N PHE A 137 -27.57 5.44 13.12
CA PHE A 137 -28.93 5.34 12.63
C PHE A 137 -29.37 3.88 12.46
N SER A 138 -28.51 3.02 11.90
CA SER A 138 -28.86 1.61 11.69
C SER A 138 -29.15 0.85 12.98
N ILE A 139 -28.48 1.20 14.09
CA ILE A 139 -28.75 0.63 15.42
C ILE A 139 -30.13 1.03 15.91
N LEU A 140 -30.48 2.32 15.81
CA LEU A 140 -31.76 2.83 16.31
C LEU A 140 -32.96 2.17 15.62
N HIS A 141 -32.78 1.78 14.36
CA HIS A 141 -33.83 1.19 13.53
C HIS A 141 -33.67 -0.32 13.32
N ALA A 142 -32.77 -1.00 14.05
CA ALA A 142 -32.48 -2.43 13.93
C ALA A 142 -32.28 -2.91 12.47
N ASN A 143 -31.51 -2.14 11.68
CA ASN A 143 -31.28 -2.40 10.27
C ASN A 143 -29.92 -3.07 10.02
N ASP A 144 -29.90 -4.40 10.16
CA ASP A 144 -28.70 -5.23 10.04
C ASP A 144 -27.97 -5.05 8.70
N PHE A 145 -28.70 -4.81 7.61
CA PHE A 145 -28.13 -4.61 6.28
C PHE A 145 -27.21 -3.39 6.20
N ILE A 146 -27.64 -2.25 6.76
CA ILE A 146 -26.80 -1.04 6.79
C ILE A 146 -25.61 -1.26 7.71
N GLN A 147 -25.83 -1.91 8.85
CA GLN A 147 -24.77 -2.22 9.81
C GLN A 147 -23.67 -3.09 9.18
N GLU A 148 -24.04 -4.14 8.44
CA GLU A 148 -23.10 -5.01 7.75
C GLU A 148 -22.32 -4.26 6.67
N LEU A 149 -23.00 -3.45 5.84
CA LEU A 149 -22.34 -2.66 4.80
C LEU A 149 -21.39 -1.61 5.37
N CYS A 150 -21.78 -0.90 6.45
CA CYS A 150 -20.88 0.03 7.14
C CYS A 150 -19.65 -0.68 7.69
N THR A 151 -19.86 -1.83 8.33
CA THR A 151 -18.78 -2.66 8.90
C THR A 151 -17.82 -3.13 7.81
N SER A 152 -18.37 -3.65 6.70
CA SER A 152 -17.58 -4.13 5.56
C SER A 152 -16.81 -3.00 4.89
N TYR A 153 -17.45 -1.84 4.71
CA TYR A 153 -16.84 -0.65 4.13
C TYR A 153 -15.68 -0.13 4.99
N LEU A 154 -15.88 -0.02 6.31
CA LEU A 154 -14.84 0.38 7.24
C LEU A 154 -13.68 -0.62 7.25
N ALA A 155 -13.97 -1.92 7.22
CA ALA A 155 -12.95 -2.98 7.21
C ALA A 155 -12.05 -2.91 5.98
N ARG A 156 -12.64 -2.73 4.79
CA ARG A 156 -11.90 -2.61 3.51
C ARG A 156 -11.07 -1.33 3.43
N ASN A 157 -11.54 -0.26 4.08
CA ASN A 157 -10.92 1.07 4.05
C ASN A 157 -10.28 1.47 5.39
N PHE A 158 -9.90 0.49 6.23
CA PHE A 158 -9.44 0.76 7.59
C PHE A 158 -8.22 1.69 7.65
N MET A 159 -7.27 1.50 6.72
CA MET A 159 -6.09 2.36 6.59
C MET A 159 -6.44 3.82 6.28
N TRP A 160 -7.50 4.05 5.50
CA TRP A 160 -8.02 5.39 5.25
C TRP A 160 -8.71 5.94 6.50
N ALA A 161 -9.56 5.14 7.15
CA ALA A 161 -10.29 5.57 8.34
C ALA A 161 -9.35 6.01 9.47
N MET A 162 -8.27 5.27 9.74
CA MET A 162 -7.31 5.63 10.79
C MET A 162 -6.48 6.89 10.49
N SER A 163 -6.47 7.38 9.24
CA SER A 163 -5.81 8.63 8.86
C SER A 163 -6.68 9.87 9.15
N HIS A 164 -7.97 9.68 9.44
CA HIS A 164 -8.90 10.75 9.78
C HIS A 164 -8.92 11.06 11.26
N ASN A 165 -9.11 12.34 11.59
CA ASN A 165 -9.17 12.80 12.98
C ASN A 165 -10.38 12.24 13.74
N SER A 166 -11.49 11.96 13.04
CA SER A 166 -12.71 11.39 13.63
C SER A 166 -12.66 9.89 13.85
N PHE A 167 -11.54 9.21 13.57
CA PHE A 167 -11.39 7.79 13.88
C PHE A 167 -11.66 7.49 15.37
N CYS A 168 -11.32 8.41 16.27
CA CYS A 168 -11.56 8.25 17.71
C CYS A 168 -13.06 8.26 18.07
N ASP A 169 -13.92 8.74 17.17
CA ASP A 169 -15.38 8.80 17.34
C ASP A 169 -16.09 7.54 16.83
N VAL A 170 -15.36 6.62 16.20
CA VAL A 170 -15.91 5.33 15.74
C VAL A 170 -16.44 4.55 16.96
N PRO A 171 -17.71 4.11 16.97
CA PRO A 171 -18.29 3.36 18.07
C PRO A 171 -17.60 2.00 18.30
N TYR A 172 -17.52 1.55 19.56
CA TYR A 172 -16.85 0.29 19.95
C TYR A 172 -17.37 -0.92 19.15
N ASN A 173 -18.68 -1.10 19.06
CA ASN A 173 -19.28 -2.25 18.36
C ASN A 173 -19.04 -2.23 16.85
N LEU A 174 -18.99 -1.04 16.23
CA LEU A 174 -18.59 -0.90 14.83
C LEU A 174 -17.13 -1.30 14.65
N LEU A 175 -16.24 -0.76 15.49
CA LEU A 175 -14.81 -1.03 15.42
C LEU A 175 -14.51 -2.52 15.67
N LEU A 176 -15.12 -3.14 16.68
CA LEU A 176 -14.96 -4.56 16.98
C LEU A 176 -15.45 -5.45 15.84
N SER A 177 -16.64 -5.16 15.30
CA SER A 177 -17.19 -5.88 14.14
C SER A 177 -16.30 -5.72 12.91
N CYS A 178 -15.76 -4.52 12.70
CA CYS A 178 -14.84 -4.21 11.61
C CYS A 178 -13.54 -5.03 11.69
N ILE A 179 -12.94 -5.15 12.88
CA ILE A 179 -11.67 -5.88 13.06
C ILE A 179 -11.85 -7.39 12.89
N LYS A 180 -13.02 -7.91 13.29
CA LYS A 180 -13.39 -9.31 13.10
C LYS A 180 -13.81 -9.63 11.66
N HIS A 181 -14.09 -8.61 10.85
CA HIS A 181 -14.55 -8.79 9.48
C HIS A 181 -13.47 -9.43 8.60
N PRO A 182 -13.81 -10.42 7.74
CA PRO A 182 -12.83 -11.15 6.92
C PRO A 182 -12.10 -10.26 5.91
N HIS A 183 -12.73 -9.17 5.47
CA HIS A 183 -12.13 -8.19 4.56
C HIS A 183 -11.39 -7.04 5.27
N LEU A 184 -11.02 -7.18 6.55
CA LEU A 184 -10.17 -6.18 7.21
C LEU A 184 -8.85 -6.01 6.45
N THR A 185 -8.63 -4.82 5.91
CA THR A 185 -7.42 -4.48 5.16
C THR A 185 -6.57 -3.50 5.95
N VAL A 186 -5.46 -4.02 6.46
CA VAL A 186 -4.41 -3.25 7.15
C VAL A 186 -3.05 -3.58 6.55
N TYR A 187 -2.12 -2.64 6.54
CA TYR A 187 -0.78 -2.90 5.98
C TYR A 187 0.05 -3.84 6.85
N SER A 188 -0.16 -3.82 8.16
CA SER A 188 0.54 -4.67 9.13
C SER A 188 -0.27 -4.73 10.44
N GLU A 189 0.02 -5.70 11.30
CA GLU A 189 -0.51 -5.71 12.67
C GLU A 189 -0.04 -4.52 13.53
N LYS A 190 1.13 -3.94 13.21
CA LYS A 190 1.60 -2.70 13.84
C LYS A 190 0.60 -1.55 13.65
N HIS A 191 0.20 -1.28 12.40
CA HIS A 191 -0.79 -0.26 12.06
C HIS A 191 -2.13 -0.47 12.78
N LEU A 192 -2.61 -1.72 12.85
CA LEU A 192 -3.81 -2.06 13.62
C LEU A 192 -3.60 -1.76 15.11
N SER A 193 -2.49 -2.19 15.69
CA SER A 193 -2.16 -1.95 17.10
C SER A 193 -2.08 -0.47 17.43
N ASP A 194 -1.36 0.33 16.64
CA ASP A 194 -1.27 1.79 16.83
C ASP A 194 -2.65 2.45 16.76
N ALA A 195 -3.49 2.08 15.80
CA ALA A 195 -4.86 2.61 15.69
C ALA A 195 -5.69 2.31 16.94
N LEU A 196 -5.66 1.07 17.43
CA LEU A 196 -6.41 0.67 18.62
C LEU A 196 -5.91 1.34 19.89
N ILE A 197 -4.59 1.53 20.02
CA ILE A 197 -4.02 2.27 21.15
C ILE A 197 -4.47 3.73 21.14
N VAL A 198 -4.46 4.40 19.99
CA VAL A 198 -4.93 5.78 19.84
C VAL A 198 -6.42 5.89 20.17
N TRP A 199 -7.25 4.98 19.65
CA TRP A 199 -8.67 4.96 19.92
C TRP A 199 -8.98 4.73 21.40
N LEU A 200 -8.26 3.79 22.05
CA LEU A 200 -8.41 3.52 23.48
C LEU A 200 -7.98 4.71 24.34
N ASP A 201 -6.91 5.41 23.99
CA ASP A 201 -6.46 6.59 24.73
C ASP A 201 -7.52 7.72 24.67
N ALA A 202 -8.10 7.96 23.49
CA ALA A 202 -9.17 8.94 23.33
C ALA A 202 -10.44 8.56 24.11
N ASN A 203 -10.88 7.31 24.03
CA ASN A 203 -12.12 6.85 24.67
C ASN A 203 -11.97 6.63 26.18
N THR A 204 -10.78 6.30 26.67
CA THR A 204 -10.52 6.21 28.12
C THR A 204 -10.53 7.59 28.79
N LYS A 205 -10.05 8.63 28.10
CA LYS A 205 -10.15 10.02 28.60
C LYS A 205 -11.61 10.48 28.71
N ARG A 206 -12.46 10.06 27.77
CA ARG A 206 -13.90 10.37 27.77
C ARG A 206 -14.65 9.63 28.88
N THR A 207 -14.40 8.32 29.05
CA THR A 207 -15.06 7.49 30.08
C THR A 207 -14.64 7.84 31.50
N LYS A 208 -13.39 8.30 31.73
CA LYS A 208 -12.99 8.85 33.05
C LYS A 208 -13.82 10.07 33.49
N CYS A 209 -14.48 10.77 32.56
CA CYS A 209 -15.37 11.89 32.84
C CYS A 209 -16.83 11.44 33.16
N LEU A 210 -17.18 10.21 32.82
CA LEU A 210 -18.54 9.65 32.90
C LEU A 210 -18.51 8.42 33.81
N SER A 211 -18.60 8.64 35.12
CA SER A 211 -18.56 7.58 36.12
C SER A 211 -19.82 6.71 36.10
N SER A 212 -19.74 5.51 35.53
CA SER A 212 -20.44 4.31 36.01
C SER A 212 -20.01 3.07 35.22
N ALA A 213 -19.59 2.05 35.96
CA ALA A 213 -19.55 0.62 35.66
C ALA A 213 -19.30 0.15 34.19
N GLU A 214 -18.20 -0.60 34.06
CA GLU A 214 -18.09 -1.81 33.24
C GLU A 214 -18.36 -1.68 31.74
N ASP A 215 -17.35 -1.19 31.00
CA ASP A 215 -17.05 -1.84 29.73
C ASP A 215 -15.54 -1.78 29.49
N ASP A 216 -14.87 -2.91 29.71
CA ASP A 216 -13.43 -3.01 29.49
C ASP A 216 -13.16 -3.12 27.99
N HIS A 217 -13.09 -1.97 27.31
CA HIS A 217 -12.83 -1.91 25.87
C HIS A 217 -11.48 -2.54 25.47
N ARG A 218 -10.63 -2.95 26.44
CA ARG A 218 -9.35 -3.65 26.20
C ARG A 218 -9.50 -4.97 25.45
N ASP A 219 -10.68 -5.60 25.48
CA ASP A 219 -10.92 -6.86 24.76
C ASP A 219 -10.70 -6.74 23.24
N ILE A 220 -10.79 -5.53 22.68
CA ILE A 220 -10.50 -5.29 21.27
C ILE A 220 -9.05 -5.60 20.90
N LEU A 221 -8.12 -5.45 21.85
CA LEU A 221 -6.69 -5.70 21.62
C LEU A 221 -6.37 -7.19 21.45
N LYS A 222 -7.24 -8.09 21.94
CA LYS A 222 -7.11 -9.54 21.74
C LYS A 222 -7.23 -9.95 20.27
N GLN A 223 -7.74 -9.07 19.41
CA GLN A 223 -7.85 -9.32 17.97
C GLN A 223 -6.54 -9.11 17.20
N ILE A 224 -5.51 -8.53 17.86
CA ILE A 224 -4.20 -8.30 17.25
C ILE A 224 -3.42 -9.61 17.17
N ARG A 225 -2.83 -9.91 16.01
CA ARG A 225 -1.97 -11.08 15.83
C ARG A 225 -0.57 -10.75 16.35
N ILE A 226 -0.39 -10.92 17.66
CA ILE A 226 0.83 -10.51 18.39
C ILE A 226 2.13 -11.12 17.83
N SER A 227 2.05 -12.29 17.21
CA SER A 227 3.17 -12.98 16.57
C SER A 227 3.66 -12.32 15.28
N LEU A 228 2.91 -11.36 14.73
CA LEU A 228 3.25 -10.62 13.51
C LEU A 228 3.61 -9.15 13.78
N LEU A 229 3.76 -8.77 15.05
CA LEU A 229 4.23 -7.43 15.41
C LEU A 229 5.75 -7.33 15.22
N PRO A 230 6.27 -6.15 14.81
CA PRO A 230 7.71 -5.91 14.80
C PRO A 230 8.27 -5.95 16.23
N LEU A 231 9.44 -6.56 16.41
CA LEU A 231 10.06 -6.73 17.73
C LEU A 231 10.31 -5.38 18.43
N TRP A 232 10.85 -4.42 17.68
CA TRP A 232 11.13 -3.07 18.19
C TRP A 232 9.85 -2.35 18.62
N PHE A 233 8.73 -2.62 17.94
CA PHE A 233 7.44 -2.02 18.25
C PHE A 233 6.88 -2.59 19.55
N ALA A 234 6.82 -3.91 19.67
CA ALA A 234 6.37 -4.57 20.89
C ALA A 234 7.22 -4.13 22.10
N ALA A 235 8.55 -4.12 21.95
CA ALA A 235 9.46 -3.65 22.99
C ALA A 235 9.20 -2.17 23.39
N GLY A 236 8.94 -1.30 22.40
CA GLY A 236 8.61 0.11 22.63
C GLY A 236 7.27 0.32 23.36
N LYS A 237 6.32 -0.61 23.23
CA LYS A 237 4.99 -0.51 23.85
C LYS A 237 4.88 -1.18 25.23
N ARG A 238 5.96 -1.75 25.79
CA ARG A 238 5.98 -2.32 27.15
C ARG A 238 5.51 -1.38 28.25
N LYS A 239 5.71 -0.07 28.07
CA LYS A 239 5.28 0.97 29.04
C LYS A 239 3.86 1.48 28.79
N CYS A 240 3.18 1.01 27.75
CA CYS A 240 1.81 1.41 27.45
C CYS A 240 0.83 0.75 28.43
N CYS A 241 0.03 1.55 29.13
CA CYS A 241 -0.87 1.07 30.18
C CYS A 241 -1.91 0.02 29.71
N TYR A 242 -2.33 0.08 28.45
CA TYR A 242 -3.31 -0.86 27.90
C TYR A 242 -2.67 -2.06 27.17
N PHE A 243 -1.41 -1.92 26.77
CA PHE A 243 -0.75 -2.83 25.83
C PHE A 243 0.46 -3.56 26.44
N SER A 244 0.89 -3.22 27.66
CA SER A 244 2.09 -3.79 28.30
C SER A 244 2.07 -5.31 28.33
N LYS A 245 0.96 -5.93 28.77
CA LYS A 245 0.81 -7.39 28.82
C LYS A 245 0.92 -8.03 27.44
N LEU A 246 0.21 -7.49 26.44
CA LEU A 246 0.26 -7.99 25.06
C LEU A 246 1.62 -7.76 24.41
N ALA A 247 2.32 -6.69 24.77
CA ALA A 247 3.69 -6.43 24.32
C ALA A 247 4.65 -7.50 24.85
N ASP A 248 4.55 -7.88 26.12
CA ASP A 248 5.39 -8.94 26.68
C ASP A 248 5.06 -10.31 26.07
N GLU A 249 3.77 -10.65 25.93
CA GLU A 249 3.32 -11.85 25.22
C GLU A 249 3.81 -11.89 23.76
N SER A 250 3.75 -10.75 23.06
CA SER A 250 4.27 -10.61 21.69
C SER A 250 5.77 -10.87 21.63
N ILE A 251 6.54 -10.30 22.56
CA ILE A 251 8.00 -10.48 22.58
C ILE A 251 8.35 -11.94 22.85
N ASP A 252 7.68 -12.58 23.81
CA ASP A 252 7.89 -13.99 24.11
C ASP A 252 7.53 -14.88 22.91
N ALA A 253 6.42 -14.61 22.23
CA ALA A 253 6.03 -15.29 21.00
C ALA A 253 7.08 -15.12 19.89
N ILE A 254 7.57 -13.90 19.66
CA ILE A 254 8.61 -13.61 18.66
C ILE A 254 9.90 -14.36 18.98
N LEU A 255 10.38 -14.29 20.23
CA LEU A 255 11.59 -14.98 20.66
C LEU A 255 11.48 -16.51 20.55
N ASN A 256 10.28 -17.05 20.74
CA ASN A 256 10.03 -18.49 20.54
C ASN A 256 10.03 -18.88 19.06
N LEU A 257 9.48 -18.05 18.18
CA LEU A 257 9.47 -18.29 16.72
C LEU A 257 10.86 -18.12 16.07
N MET A 258 11.73 -17.32 16.67
CA MET A 258 13.11 -17.14 16.19
C MET A 258 14.03 -18.34 16.51
N LYS A 259 13.62 -19.24 17.41
CA LYS A 259 14.37 -20.47 17.69
C LYS A 259 14.21 -21.43 16.51
N PRO A 260 15.22 -22.24 16.17
CA PRO A 260 15.10 -23.22 15.09
C PRO A 260 13.96 -24.19 15.38
N LEU A 261 12.97 -24.26 14.48
CA LEU A 261 11.84 -25.16 14.65
C LEU A 261 12.31 -26.60 14.46
N SER A 262 12.02 -27.45 15.46
CA SER A 262 12.19 -28.90 15.32
C SER A 262 10.96 -29.53 14.66
N THR A 263 11.15 -30.70 14.05
CA THR A 263 10.07 -31.55 13.52
C THR A 263 9.00 -31.87 14.57
N SER A 264 9.38 -31.95 15.86
CA SER A 264 8.45 -32.13 16.97
C SER A 264 7.65 -30.87 17.30
N SER A 265 8.27 -29.68 17.20
CA SER A 265 7.62 -28.38 17.47
C SER A 265 6.54 -28.04 16.42
N MET A 266 6.80 -28.34 15.13
CA MET A 266 5.83 -28.11 14.06
C MET A 266 4.58 -29.01 14.13
N ASN A 267 4.76 -30.23 14.65
CA ASN A 267 3.65 -31.16 14.88
C ASN A 267 2.83 -30.78 16.12
N ALA A 268 3.41 -30.01 17.04
CA ALA A 268 2.74 -29.50 18.24
C ALA A 268 1.90 -28.24 18.00
N LEU A 269 2.17 -27.47 16.94
CA LEU A 269 1.34 -26.31 16.56
C LEU A 269 -0.04 -26.76 16.09
N GLY A 270 -1.06 -26.36 16.84
CA GLY A 270 -2.48 -26.57 16.55
C GLY A 270 -2.96 -25.68 15.40
N ASP A 271 -4.22 -25.89 14.97
CA ASP A 271 -4.83 -25.08 13.91
C ASP A 271 -5.01 -23.60 14.32
N ASP A 272 -5.23 -23.36 15.62
CA ASP A 272 -5.36 -22.01 16.18
C ASP A 272 -4.01 -21.25 16.15
N ASP A 273 -2.90 -21.95 16.45
CA ASP A 273 -1.56 -21.35 16.44
C ASP A 273 -1.13 -20.88 15.04
N LEU A 274 -1.55 -21.59 14.00
CA LEU A 274 -1.25 -21.23 12.60
C LEU A 274 -2.06 -20.02 12.14
N TYR A 275 -3.25 -19.80 12.69
CA TYR A 275 -4.09 -18.64 12.33
C TYR A 275 -3.42 -17.33 12.76
N HIS A 276 -2.81 -17.30 13.95
CA HIS A 276 -2.10 -16.13 14.47
C HIS A 276 -0.83 -15.76 13.69
N LEU A 277 -0.30 -16.67 12.87
CA LEU A 277 0.87 -16.43 12.02
C LEU A 277 0.51 -15.99 10.60
N ARG A 278 -0.77 -16.03 10.22
CA ARG A 278 -1.18 -15.59 8.88
C ARG A 278 -1.23 -14.08 8.81
N ILE A 279 -0.59 -13.50 7.81
CA ILE A 279 -0.74 -12.09 7.44
C ILE A 279 -2.18 -11.87 6.96
N ARG A 280 -2.76 -10.71 7.27
CA ARG A 280 -4.08 -10.31 6.77
C ARG A 280 -3.97 -9.94 5.30
N LEU A 281 -4.27 -10.90 4.43
CA LEU A 281 -4.35 -10.70 2.99
C LEU A 281 -5.79 -10.83 2.51
N THR A 282 -6.26 -9.83 1.79
CA THR A 282 -7.61 -9.75 1.20
C THR A 282 -7.51 -9.29 -0.25
N GLU A 283 -8.58 -9.45 -1.03
CA GLU A 283 -8.62 -8.94 -2.41
C GLU A 283 -8.45 -7.41 -2.53
N TYR A 284 -8.58 -6.67 -1.43
CA TYR A 284 -8.43 -5.22 -1.36
C TYR A 284 -7.04 -4.77 -0.89
N THR A 285 -6.18 -5.70 -0.49
CA THR A 285 -4.87 -5.39 0.11
C THR A 285 -3.92 -4.85 -0.95
N LYS A 286 -3.55 -3.56 -0.85
CA LYS A 286 -2.62 -2.91 -1.78
C LYS A 286 -1.16 -2.94 -1.33
N LYS A 287 -0.93 -2.98 -0.02
CA LYS A 287 0.39 -2.93 0.59
C LYS A 287 0.49 -3.94 1.73
N VAL A 288 1.62 -4.63 1.77
CA VAL A 288 1.98 -5.59 2.82
C VAL A 288 3.27 -5.11 3.47
N ASP A 289 3.22 -4.82 4.76
CA ASP A 289 4.35 -4.35 5.56
C ASP A 289 4.68 -5.36 6.65
N LEU A 290 5.80 -6.06 6.48
CA LEU A 290 6.38 -7.02 7.41
C LEU A 290 7.68 -6.48 8.01
N SER A 291 7.94 -5.18 7.86
CA SER A 291 9.23 -4.61 8.20
C SER A 291 9.53 -4.69 9.69
N GLY A 292 10.73 -5.14 10.03
CA GLY A 292 11.18 -5.29 11.42
C GLY A 292 10.55 -6.46 12.17
N CYS A 293 10.02 -7.46 11.45
CA CYS A 293 9.53 -8.71 12.02
C CYS A 293 10.60 -9.82 11.86
N PRO A 294 11.56 -9.96 12.79
CA PRO A 294 12.65 -10.94 12.66
C PRO A 294 12.19 -12.40 12.64
N GLN A 295 11.01 -12.67 13.20
CA GLN A 295 10.37 -13.98 13.21
C GLN A 295 9.79 -14.40 11.85
N VAL A 296 9.63 -13.49 10.89
CA VAL A 296 9.03 -13.81 9.59
C VAL A 296 10.04 -14.56 8.75
N THR A 297 9.79 -15.85 8.55
CA THR A 297 10.56 -16.74 7.69
C THR A 297 9.90 -16.93 6.33
N SER A 298 10.61 -17.51 5.36
CA SER A 298 10.03 -17.93 4.07
C SER A 298 8.86 -18.91 4.24
N ALA A 299 8.89 -19.66 5.34
CA ALA A 299 7.85 -20.60 5.72
C ALA A 299 6.56 -19.86 6.15
N ILE A 300 6.67 -18.86 7.03
CA ILE A 300 5.54 -18.03 7.43
C ILE A 300 4.97 -17.28 6.22
N LEU A 301 5.82 -16.73 5.35
CA LEU A 301 5.36 -16.06 4.13
C LEU A 301 4.55 -17.00 3.22
N LEU A 302 5.02 -18.24 3.05
CA LEU A 302 4.29 -19.25 2.29
C LEU A 302 2.94 -19.59 2.92
N LEU A 303 2.89 -19.77 4.25
CA LEU A 303 1.62 -20.03 4.97
C LEU A 303 0.55 -18.96 4.70
N CYS A 304 0.96 -17.72 4.48
CA CYS A 304 0.04 -16.60 4.28
C CYS A 304 -0.65 -16.61 2.92
N VAL A 305 0.01 -17.13 1.88
CA VAL A 305 -0.50 -17.12 0.50
C VAL A 305 -1.20 -18.41 0.11
N LEU A 306 -1.27 -19.38 1.02
CA LEU A 306 -1.99 -20.64 0.83
C LEU A 306 -3.45 -20.50 1.28
N PRO A 307 -4.40 -21.23 0.66
CA PRO A 307 -5.79 -21.28 1.11
C PRO A 307 -5.89 -21.62 2.61
N SER A 308 -6.82 -21.00 3.33
CA SER A 308 -7.12 -21.33 4.73
C SER A 308 -8.25 -22.34 4.87
N GLU A 309 -9.24 -22.28 3.98
CA GLU A 309 -10.43 -23.12 4.02
C GLU A 309 -10.20 -24.46 3.30
N ASN A 310 -10.59 -25.57 3.93
CA ASN A 310 -10.48 -26.93 3.39
C ASN A 310 -9.05 -27.36 2.99
N MET A 311 -8.06 -27.03 3.81
CA MET A 311 -6.73 -27.62 3.65
C MET A 311 -6.79 -29.11 4.00
N ASP A 312 -6.78 -29.97 2.98
CA ASP A 312 -6.65 -31.42 3.14
C ASP A 312 -5.47 -31.75 4.09
N LEU A 313 -5.66 -32.75 4.96
CA LEU A 313 -4.65 -33.19 5.93
C LEU A 313 -3.32 -33.52 5.24
N MET A 314 -3.34 -33.99 4.00
CA MET A 314 -2.12 -34.21 3.21
C MET A 314 -1.46 -32.91 2.74
N LEU A 315 -2.24 -31.92 2.29
CA LEU A 315 -1.74 -30.60 1.91
C LEU A 315 -1.10 -29.91 3.13
N ARG A 316 -1.73 -30.04 4.31
CA ARG A 316 -1.20 -29.52 5.57
C ARG A 316 0.10 -30.20 6.00
N LYS A 317 0.20 -31.53 5.90
CA LYS A 317 1.46 -32.27 6.14
C LYS A 317 2.54 -31.86 5.14
N SER A 318 2.19 -31.71 3.86
CA SER A 318 3.09 -31.25 2.81
C SER A 318 3.61 -29.84 3.07
N ILE A 319 2.74 -28.93 3.52
CA ILE A 319 3.12 -27.59 3.94
C ILE A 319 4.04 -27.68 5.14
N LYS A 320 3.64 -28.31 6.26
CA LYS A 320 4.50 -28.47 7.45
C LYS A 320 5.87 -29.04 7.09
N GLN A 321 5.94 -30.02 6.19
CA GLN A 321 7.19 -30.60 5.71
C GLN A 321 7.99 -29.65 4.79
N SER A 322 7.33 -28.84 3.98
CA SER A 322 7.96 -27.80 3.14
C SER A 322 8.47 -26.63 3.97
N LEU A 323 7.76 -26.25 5.04
CA LEU A 323 8.19 -25.24 6.02
C LEU A 323 9.49 -25.68 6.71
N ILE A 324 9.54 -26.93 7.20
CA ILE A 324 10.74 -27.52 7.81
C ILE A 324 11.90 -27.57 6.80
N ARG A 325 11.62 -27.91 5.53
CA ARG A 325 12.65 -27.90 4.47
C ARG A 325 13.18 -26.48 4.21
N LEU A 326 12.30 -25.47 4.16
CA LEU A 326 12.67 -24.08 3.90
C LEU A 326 13.51 -23.46 5.03
N GLU A 327 13.33 -23.91 6.28
CA GLU A 327 14.10 -23.46 7.45
C GLU A 327 15.49 -24.11 7.55
N HIS A 328 15.72 -25.23 6.87
CA HIS A 328 17.01 -25.95 6.83
C HIS A 328 17.81 -25.72 5.54
N LEU A 329 17.40 -24.78 4.67
CA LEU A 329 18.14 -24.48 3.44
C LEU A 329 19.42 -23.70 3.75
N ASP A 330 20.54 -24.43 3.77
CA ASP A 330 21.83 -23.86 3.44
C ASP A 330 21.91 -23.66 1.91
N GLY A 331 22.61 -22.62 1.47
CA GLY A 331 22.42 -21.92 0.19
C GLY A 331 22.26 -22.76 -1.10
N ASP A 332 21.50 -22.15 -2.03
CA ASP A 332 21.47 -22.36 -3.49
C ASP A 332 20.35 -23.21 -4.14
N HIS A 333 19.46 -23.86 -3.40
CA HIS A 333 18.28 -24.51 -4.02
C HIS A 333 16.95 -24.21 -3.32
N CYS A 334 16.19 -23.26 -3.88
CA CYS A 334 14.83 -23.01 -3.44
C CYS A 334 13.88 -24.14 -3.92
N PRO A 335 13.16 -24.84 -3.02
CA PRO A 335 12.34 -26.00 -3.35
C PRO A 335 11.05 -25.66 -4.10
N PHE A 336 10.74 -24.38 -4.32
CA PHE A 336 9.55 -23.93 -5.08
C PHE A 336 9.55 -24.35 -6.56
N SER A 337 10.63 -24.96 -7.05
CA SER A 337 10.78 -25.45 -8.43
C SER A 337 10.05 -26.77 -8.72
N ARG A 338 9.49 -27.49 -7.73
CA ARG A 338 8.73 -28.74 -7.99
C ARG A 338 7.37 -28.79 -7.27
N GLY A 339 6.29 -28.64 -8.05
CA GLY A 339 4.97 -29.22 -7.75
C GLY A 339 4.00 -28.37 -6.92
N LEU A 340 2.99 -27.81 -7.62
CA LEU A 340 1.67 -27.32 -7.19
C LEU A 340 1.31 -27.37 -5.69
N LEU A 341 1.64 -26.32 -4.93
CA LEU A 341 0.69 -25.85 -3.92
C LEU A 341 -0.24 -24.83 -4.59
N PRO A 342 -1.57 -24.90 -4.39
CA PRO A 342 -2.47 -23.86 -4.85
C PRO A 342 -2.13 -22.59 -4.07
N ILE A 343 -1.60 -21.59 -4.75
CA ILE A 343 -1.29 -20.28 -4.18
C ILE A 343 -2.40 -19.32 -4.58
N LEU A 344 -2.91 -18.58 -3.61
CA LEU A 344 -3.90 -17.54 -3.83
C LEU A 344 -3.26 -16.36 -4.57
N SER A 345 -3.98 -15.81 -5.54
CA SER A 345 -3.59 -14.57 -6.20
C SER A 345 -4.25 -13.37 -5.51
N PHE A 346 -3.43 -12.41 -5.09
CA PHE A 346 -3.84 -11.13 -4.53
C PHE A 346 -3.45 -10.01 -5.49
N GLU A 347 -4.27 -9.82 -6.53
CA GLU A 347 -3.99 -8.89 -7.64
C GLU A 347 -3.88 -7.42 -7.22
N ALA A 348 -4.47 -7.03 -6.09
CA ALA A 348 -4.40 -5.66 -5.60
C ALA A 348 -3.03 -5.29 -5.01
N VAL A 349 -2.20 -6.27 -4.61
CA VAL A 349 -0.92 -6.02 -3.92
C VAL A 349 0.09 -5.40 -4.88
N GLN A 350 0.52 -4.18 -4.55
CA GLN A 350 1.45 -3.36 -5.34
C GLN A 350 2.75 -3.07 -4.60
N GLU A 351 2.73 -3.03 -3.27
CA GLU A 351 3.92 -2.78 -2.43
C GLU A 351 4.10 -3.89 -1.39
N VAL A 352 5.32 -4.42 -1.30
CA VAL A 352 5.72 -5.36 -0.25
C VAL A 352 6.97 -4.84 0.43
N ASP A 353 6.92 -4.71 1.75
CA ASP A 353 8.05 -4.34 2.59
C ASP A 353 8.42 -5.51 3.50
N ILE A 354 9.60 -6.08 3.27
CA ILE A 354 10.22 -7.17 4.02
C ILE A 354 11.54 -6.73 4.65
N SER A 355 11.71 -5.42 4.85
CA SER A 355 12.94 -4.86 5.40
C SER A 355 13.18 -5.33 6.84
N LYS A 356 14.43 -5.54 7.24
CA LYS A 356 14.81 -5.95 8.60
C LYS A 356 14.21 -7.30 9.03
N CYS A 357 14.06 -8.24 8.10
CA CYS A 357 13.62 -9.62 8.33
C CYS A 357 14.79 -10.61 8.10
N PRO A 358 15.76 -10.72 9.03
CA PRO A 358 17.01 -11.48 8.80
C PRO A 358 16.82 -12.97 8.51
N MET A 359 15.72 -13.58 8.96
CA MET A 359 15.41 -14.99 8.69
C MET A 359 14.70 -15.21 7.34
N LEU A 360 14.44 -14.14 6.58
CA LEU A 360 13.74 -14.21 5.31
C LEU A 360 14.73 -14.23 4.15
N HIS A 361 14.66 -15.27 3.33
CA HIS A 361 15.48 -15.37 2.12
C HIS A 361 14.79 -14.64 0.96
N LEU A 362 15.46 -13.64 0.39
CA LEU A 362 14.92 -12.83 -0.71
C LEU A 362 14.54 -13.68 -1.93
N GLU A 363 15.39 -14.63 -2.32
CA GLU A 363 15.10 -15.50 -3.48
C GLU A 363 13.84 -16.36 -3.27
N ALA A 364 13.68 -16.95 -2.09
CA ALA A 364 12.48 -17.71 -1.73
C ALA A 364 11.22 -16.82 -1.69
N SER A 365 11.39 -15.57 -1.26
CA SER A 365 10.31 -14.58 -1.23
C SER A 365 9.85 -14.21 -2.65
N ILE A 366 10.78 -14.05 -3.60
CA ILE A 366 10.47 -13.78 -5.01
C ILE A 366 9.63 -14.90 -5.62
N GLU A 367 9.93 -16.16 -5.30
CA GLU A 367 9.12 -17.30 -5.75
C GLU A 367 7.69 -17.27 -5.20
N CYS A 368 7.51 -16.79 -3.97
CA CYS A 368 6.19 -16.57 -3.39
C CYS A 368 5.45 -15.41 -4.10
N PHE A 369 6.13 -14.28 -4.28
CA PHE A 369 5.54 -13.07 -4.85
C PHE A 369 5.11 -13.24 -6.30
N CYS A 370 5.86 -13.98 -7.11
CA CYS A 370 5.53 -14.14 -8.53
C CYS A 370 4.19 -14.85 -8.78
N LYS A 371 3.76 -15.70 -7.85
CA LYS A 371 2.46 -16.38 -7.92
C LYS A 371 1.37 -15.65 -7.15
N SER A 372 1.75 -14.97 -6.07
CA SER A 372 0.78 -14.37 -5.14
C SER A 372 0.45 -12.91 -5.46
N PHE A 373 1.40 -12.15 -6.01
CA PHE A 373 1.32 -10.69 -6.18
C PHE A 373 1.66 -10.31 -7.64
N PRO A 374 0.79 -10.64 -8.61
CA PRO A 374 1.06 -10.41 -10.03
C PRO A 374 1.21 -8.91 -10.39
N SER A 375 0.62 -8.02 -9.59
CA SER A 375 0.66 -6.56 -9.78
C SER A 375 1.76 -5.85 -8.98
N LEU A 376 2.74 -6.58 -8.43
CA LEU A 376 3.78 -6.01 -7.58
C LEU A 376 4.61 -4.95 -8.34
N ARG A 377 4.68 -3.74 -7.78
CA ARG A 377 5.41 -2.58 -8.34
C ARG A 377 6.60 -2.15 -7.48
N THR A 378 6.48 -2.31 -6.17
CA THR A 378 7.48 -1.85 -5.20
C THR A 378 7.87 -2.97 -4.27
N LEU A 379 9.18 -3.26 -4.20
CA LEU A 379 9.75 -4.19 -3.25
C LEU A 379 10.78 -3.48 -2.37
N LYS A 380 10.52 -3.46 -1.07
CA LYS A 380 11.47 -2.99 -0.05
C LYS A 380 12.02 -4.19 0.71
N ALA A 381 13.32 -4.36 0.66
CA ALA A 381 14.05 -5.49 1.22
C ALA A 381 15.36 -4.99 1.86
N ALA A 382 15.28 -3.83 2.52
CA ALA A 382 16.42 -3.23 3.21
C ALA A 382 16.86 -4.11 4.40
N TYR A 383 18.15 -4.12 4.69
CA TYR A 383 18.79 -4.86 5.77
C TYR A 383 18.73 -6.39 5.63
N LEU A 384 18.37 -6.90 4.44
CA LEU A 384 18.55 -8.32 4.11
C LEU A 384 19.99 -8.57 3.63
N LEU A 385 20.69 -9.46 4.32
CA LEU A 385 22.07 -9.83 4.02
C LEU A 385 22.13 -10.79 2.82
N ASN A 386 23.28 -10.88 2.16
CA ASN A 386 23.55 -11.77 1.01
C ASN A 386 22.82 -11.41 -0.30
N PHE A 387 23.01 -10.20 -0.80
CA PHE A 387 22.52 -9.84 -2.13
C PHE A 387 23.42 -10.49 -3.19
N LYS A 388 22.80 -11.13 -4.17
CA LYS A 388 23.46 -11.53 -5.42
C LYS A 388 22.82 -10.74 -6.55
N SER A 389 23.58 -10.23 -7.52
CA SER A 389 22.99 -9.53 -8.69
C SER A 389 22.04 -10.44 -9.49
N THR A 390 22.27 -11.75 -9.45
CA THR A 390 21.37 -12.79 -9.97
C THR A 390 19.98 -12.78 -9.32
N THR A 391 19.86 -12.33 -8.07
CA THR A 391 18.58 -12.18 -7.37
C THR A 391 17.73 -11.06 -7.98
N LEU A 392 18.35 -9.92 -8.32
CA LEU A 392 17.65 -8.83 -9.01
C LEU A 392 17.18 -9.27 -10.40
N ARG A 393 18.02 -10.02 -11.12
CA ARG A 393 17.65 -10.60 -12.42
C ARG A 393 16.45 -11.57 -12.29
N LYS A 394 16.45 -12.45 -11.29
CA LYS A 394 15.31 -13.33 -10.98
C LYS A 394 14.05 -12.54 -10.65
N LEU A 395 14.16 -11.46 -9.87
CA LEU A 395 13.03 -10.57 -9.56
C LEU A 395 12.41 -9.99 -10.84
N VAL A 396 13.23 -9.45 -11.74
CA VAL A 396 12.74 -8.89 -13.01
C VAL A 396 12.09 -9.96 -13.90
N GLN A 397 12.66 -11.17 -13.94
CA GLN A 397 12.10 -12.28 -14.72
C GLN A 397 10.74 -12.76 -14.18
N LYS A 398 10.56 -12.76 -12.86
CA LYS A 398 9.39 -13.34 -12.21
C LYS A 398 8.31 -12.33 -11.85
N CYS A 399 8.68 -11.06 -11.65
CA CYS A 399 7.81 -9.97 -11.27
C CYS A 399 8.04 -8.79 -12.24
N PRO A 400 7.53 -8.88 -13.49
CA PRO A 400 7.89 -7.96 -14.57
C PRO A 400 7.36 -6.53 -14.37
N LEU A 401 6.37 -6.32 -13.50
CA LEU A 401 5.81 -5.01 -13.20
C LEU A 401 6.57 -4.23 -12.12
N VAL A 402 7.58 -4.85 -11.49
CA VAL A 402 8.38 -4.20 -10.46
C VAL A 402 9.15 -3.03 -11.06
N SER A 403 8.93 -1.86 -10.47
CA SER A 403 9.47 -0.58 -10.90
C SER A 403 10.34 0.09 -9.84
N GLU A 404 10.14 -0.23 -8.56
CA GLU A 404 10.92 0.30 -7.45
C GLU A 404 11.48 -0.83 -6.59
N VAL A 405 12.79 -0.80 -6.35
CA VAL A 405 13.49 -1.79 -5.51
C VAL A 405 14.41 -1.08 -4.52
N ASP A 406 14.24 -1.38 -3.24
CA ASP A 406 15.07 -0.89 -2.15
C ASP A 406 15.78 -2.06 -1.45
N LEU A 407 17.11 -2.06 -1.49
CA LEU A 407 18.00 -3.06 -0.90
C LEU A 407 19.03 -2.42 0.03
N THR A 408 18.70 -1.27 0.61
CA THR A 408 19.57 -0.52 1.54
C THR A 408 20.09 -1.40 2.67
N VAL A 409 21.32 -1.20 3.13
CA VAL A 409 21.86 -1.74 4.38
C VAL A 409 22.51 -0.62 5.19
N ASP A 410 22.80 -0.88 6.47
CA ASP A 410 23.41 0.14 7.32
C ASP A 410 24.77 0.57 6.76
N ILE A 411 24.95 1.89 6.61
CA ILE A 411 26.26 2.52 6.53
C ILE A 411 26.78 2.63 7.98
N SER A 412 26.87 1.50 8.69
CA SER A 412 27.54 1.53 9.98
C SER A 412 29.01 1.79 9.69
N PRO A 413 29.68 2.74 10.36
CA PRO A 413 31.09 2.95 10.14
C PRO A 413 31.77 1.66 10.59
N VAL A 414 32.18 0.84 9.64
CA VAL A 414 33.38 0.04 9.84
C VAL A 414 34.42 1.11 10.10
N ILE A 415 34.70 1.37 11.38
CA ILE A 415 35.92 2.06 11.79
C ILE A 415 36.98 1.36 10.93
N PRO A 416 37.69 2.06 10.03
CA PRO A 416 38.89 1.50 9.47
C PRO A 416 39.80 1.40 10.68
N SER A 417 39.73 0.29 11.41
CA SER A 417 40.83 -0.14 12.25
C SER A 417 42.00 -0.05 11.30
N GLN A 418 42.97 0.79 11.65
CA GLN A 418 44.21 0.96 10.93
C GLN A 418 44.89 -0.40 10.84
N VAL A 419 44.46 -1.21 9.89
CA VAL A 419 45.18 -2.35 9.39
C VAL A 419 45.83 -1.78 8.15
N SER A 420 47.01 -1.21 8.36
CA SER A 420 47.99 -1.10 7.31
C SER A 420 48.07 -2.47 6.62
N ILE A 421 47.40 -2.62 5.48
CA ILE A 421 47.69 -3.72 4.56
C ILE A 421 49.07 -3.39 4.02
N VAL A 422 50.09 -3.80 4.76
CA VAL A 422 51.41 -4.02 4.22
C VAL A 422 51.18 -5.06 3.15
N SER A 423 51.27 -4.61 1.90
CA SER A 423 51.51 -5.46 0.75
C SER A 423 52.74 -6.31 1.04
N SER A 424 52.54 -7.52 1.57
CA SER A 424 53.57 -8.56 1.59
C SER A 424 53.33 -9.49 0.41
N SER A 425 53.74 -9.01 -0.76
CA SER A 425 54.24 -9.89 -1.81
C SER A 425 55.44 -10.64 -1.25
N GLN A 426 55.31 -11.96 -1.09
CA GLN A 426 56.48 -12.84 -1.07
C GLN A 426 56.31 -13.93 -2.11
N ASP A 427 57.28 -13.90 -3.01
CA ASP A 427 57.54 -14.82 -4.10
C ASP A 427 57.63 -16.27 -3.63
N VAL A 428 56.84 -17.13 -4.27
CA VAL A 428 57.28 -18.50 -4.56
C VAL A 428 56.91 -18.79 -6.01
N MET A 429 57.91 -18.69 -6.89
CA MET A 429 57.88 -19.21 -8.25
C MET A 429 57.66 -20.73 -8.26
N PRO A 430 56.91 -21.24 -9.24
CA PRO A 430 57.35 -22.42 -9.97
C PRO A 430 57.63 -22.07 -11.42
N GLN A 431 58.86 -22.32 -11.85
CA GLN A 431 59.28 -22.23 -13.24
C GLN A 431 58.54 -23.22 -14.14
N GLY A 432 58.23 -22.76 -15.35
CA GLY A 432 58.50 -23.50 -16.59
C GLY A 432 57.49 -24.56 -17.02
N SER A 433 56.57 -24.19 -17.92
CA SER A 433 56.60 -24.75 -19.28
C SER A 433 55.61 -24.02 -20.19
N THR A 434 56.16 -23.53 -21.29
CA THR A 434 55.43 -23.06 -22.48
C THR A 434 54.60 -24.20 -23.08
N LYS A 435 53.27 -24.11 -23.03
CA LYS A 435 52.39 -24.74 -24.03
C LYS A 435 51.21 -23.83 -24.34
N SER A 436 51.19 -23.32 -25.56
CA SER A 436 49.99 -22.83 -26.22
C SER A 436 48.92 -23.90 -26.15
N PHE A 437 47.73 -23.58 -25.63
CA PHE A 437 46.57 -24.43 -25.81
C PHE A 437 45.41 -23.65 -26.39
N SER A 438 45.07 -24.10 -27.59
CA SER A 438 43.96 -23.70 -28.43
C SER A 438 42.61 -23.84 -27.74
N THR A 439 41.71 -22.97 -28.18
CA THR A 439 40.25 -23.12 -28.20
C THR A 439 39.74 -24.57 -28.24
N LYS A 440 38.70 -24.81 -27.44
CA LYS A 440 37.83 -26.00 -27.31
C LYS A 440 38.22 -26.94 -26.16
N ASP A 441 37.57 -26.73 -25.01
CA ASP A 441 36.81 -27.77 -24.30
C ASP A 441 36.21 -27.21 -23.00
N TYR A 442 34.98 -26.67 -23.09
CA TYR A 442 34.02 -26.60 -21.99
C TYR A 442 32.63 -26.88 -22.56
N SER A 443 32.34 -28.17 -22.71
CA SER A 443 31.01 -28.70 -22.93
C SER A 443 30.66 -29.55 -21.72
N LEU A 444 29.89 -28.99 -20.80
CA LEU A 444 28.66 -29.55 -20.21
C LEU A 444 28.16 -28.59 -19.10
N ASP A 445 26.85 -28.33 -19.11
CA ASP A 445 26.03 -27.51 -18.19
C ASP A 445 25.87 -25.99 -18.38
N ALA A 446 26.25 -25.43 -19.53
CA ALA A 446 25.91 -24.04 -19.92
C ALA A 446 24.64 -23.90 -20.79
N LYS A 447 23.69 -24.86 -20.74
CA LYS A 447 22.58 -24.94 -21.72
C LYS A 447 21.18 -24.51 -21.25
N SER A 448 21.00 -23.94 -20.06
CA SER A 448 19.69 -23.40 -19.64
C SER A 448 19.56 -21.87 -19.61
N PHE A 449 20.63 -21.10 -19.88
CA PHE A 449 20.62 -19.63 -19.69
C PHE A 449 20.63 -18.78 -20.99
N TYR A 450 20.52 -19.38 -22.17
CA TYR A 450 20.57 -18.64 -23.45
C TYR A 450 19.29 -18.70 -24.30
N LEU A 451 18.12 -18.90 -23.68
CA LEU A 451 16.82 -18.85 -24.36
C LEU A 451 15.88 -17.80 -23.76
N SER A 452 16.29 -16.53 -23.84
CA SER A 452 15.36 -15.38 -23.85
C SER A 452 16.12 -14.17 -24.37
N GLY A 453 15.51 -13.35 -25.24
CA GLY A 453 16.09 -12.09 -25.74
C GLY A 453 16.48 -11.10 -24.62
N PRO A 454 16.94 -9.88 -24.96
CA PRO A 454 17.34 -8.90 -23.95
C PRO A 454 16.17 -8.61 -23.00
N LEU A 455 16.27 -9.12 -21.78
CA LEU A 455 15.29 -8.93 -20.73
C LEU A 455 15.40 -7.48 -20.27
N LEU A 456 14.52 -6.61 -20.73
CA LEU A 456 14.48 -5.21 -20.29
C LEU A 456 13.60 -5.09 -19.05
N SER A 457 14.17 -4.53 -17.99
CA SER A 457 13.49 -4.28 -16.72
C SER A 457 12.62 -3.03 -16.77
N ASN A 458 11.52 -3.06 -16.02
CA ASN A 458 10.70 -1.89 -15.70
C ASN A 458 11.19 -1.13 -14.46
N ILE A 459 12.30 -1.54 -13.84
CA ILE A 459 12.89 -0.84 -12.70
C ILE A 459 13.30 0.57 -13.13
N THR A 460 12.66 1.55 -12.50
CA THR A 460 12.93 2.99 -12.65
C THR A 460 13.64 3.55 -11.43
N LYS A 461 13.52 2.90 -10.26
CA LYS A 461 14.13 3.33 -9.01
C LYS A 461 14.85 2.17 -8.33
N LEU A 462 16.15 2.31 -8.13
CA LEU A 462 16.99 1.33 -7.45
C LEU A 462 17.78 1.98 -6.32
N THR A 463 17.68 1.42 -5.12
CA THR A 463 18.44 1.85 -3.94
C THR A 463 19.31 0.69 -3.44
N LEU A 464 20.62 0.88 -3.45
CA LEU A 464 21.65 -0.06 -2.98
C LEU A 464 22.50 0.56 -1.87
N GLU A 465 21.99 1.56 -1.16
CA GLU A 465 22.73 2.30 -0.13
C GLU A 465 23.38 1.36 0.90
N GLY A 466 24.65 1.63 1.24
CA GLY A 466 25.46 0.89 2.20
C GLY A 466 25.97 -0.47 1.74
N ARG A 467 25.61 -0.95 0.52
CA ARG A 467 26.01 -2.29 0.07
C ARG A 467 27.50 -2.34 -0.26
N SER A 468 28.31 -2.88 0.66
CA SER A 468 29.73 -3.17 0.45
C SER A 468 29.99 -4.43 -0.39
N ASP A 469 28.97 -5.26 -0.59
CA ASP A 469 29.00 -6.47 -1.42
C ASP A 469 28.59 -6.22 -2.89
N VAL A 470 28.33 -4.97 -3.26
CA VAL A 470 28.12 -4.53 -4.64
C VAL A 470 29.44 -4.04 -5.22
N SER A 471 29.85 -4.62 -6.36
CA SER A 471 31.06 -4.27 -7.11
C SER A 471 30.75 -3.74 -8.51
N ASP A 472 31.77 -3.27 -9.23
CA ASP A 472 31.66 -2.85 -10.63
C ASP A 472 31.07 -3.93 -11.55
N PHE A 473 31.38 -5.20 -11.30
CA PHE A 473 30.80 -6.32 -12.04
C PHE A 473 29.28 -6.38 -11.86
N ASN A 474 28.79 -6.13 -10.63
CA ASN A 474 27.36 -6.11 -10.35
C ASN A 474 26.69 -4.90 -11.01
N LEU A 475 27.32 -3.72 -11.00
CA LEU A 475 26.79 -2.55 -11.70
C LEU A 475 26.73 -2.77 -13.22
N GLN A 476 27.75 -3.39 -13.80
CA GLN A 476 27.74 -3.78 -15.20
C GLN A 476 26.57 -4.72 -15.49
N ASP A 477 26.43 -5.80 -14.72
CA ASP A 477 25.33 -6.77 -14.83
C ASP A 477 23.96 -6.09 -14.74
N ILE A 478 23.75 -5.23 -13.74
CA ILE A 478 22.51 -4.45 -13.55
C ILE A 478 22.24 -3.53 -14.76
N SER A 479 23.26 -2.82 -15.25
CA SER A 479 23.13 -1.87 -16.35
C SER A 479 22.76 -2.53 -17.69
N GLU A 480 22.98 -3.84 -17.85
CA GLU A 480 22.58 -4.58 -19.05
C GLU A 480 21.07 -4.79 -19.17
N PHE A 481 20.35 -4.87 -18.04
CA PHE A 481 18.89 -5.11 -18.05
C PHE A 481 18.07 -3.95 -17.45
N CYS A 482 18.67 -3.06 -16.64
CA CYS A 482 18.00 -1.92 -16.02
C CYS A 482 18.16 -0.60 -16.83
N ALA A 483 17.96 -0.65 -18.14
CA ALA A 483 18.06 0.53 -19.01
C ALA A 483 17.01 1.63 -18.74
N SER A 484 15.93 1.31 -18.01
CA SER A 484 14.84 2.23 -17.65
C SER A 484 15.05 3.01 -16.35
N LEU A 485 16.24 2.91 -15.73
CA LEU A 485 16.52 3.60 -14.47
C LEU A 485 16.44 5.12 -14.61
N ASN A 486 15.68 5.73 -13.71
CA ASN A 486 15.49 7.18 -13.54
C ASN A 486 16.15 7.67 -12.24
N TYR A 487 16.14 6.82 -11.20
CA TYR A 487 16.72 7.07 -9.89
C TYR A 487 17.67 5.95 -9.49
N LEU A 488 18.88 6.32 -9.03
CA LEU A 488 19.86 5.42 -8.46
C LEU A 488 20.45 5.99 -7.17
N ASN A 489 20.51 5.16 -6.13
CA ASN A 489 21.23 5.47 -4.90
C ASN A 489 22.26 4.38 -4.60
N LEU A 490 23.53 4.76 -4.62
CA LEU A 490 24.73 3.97 -4.32
C LEU A 490 25.48 4.52 -3.09
N LYS A 491 24.86 5.39 -2.28
CA LYS A 491 25.54 6.01 -1.14
C LYS A 491 26.23 4.97 -0.27
N GLY A 492 27.51 5.16 0.06
CA GLY A 492 28.27 4.25 0.91
C GLY A 492 28.60 2.88 0.28
N CYS A 493 28.38 2.68 -1.02
CA CYS A 493 28.87 1.49 -1.75
C CYS A 493 30.39 1.58 -1.98
N ILE A 494 31.18 1.33 -0.94
CA ILE A 494 32.65 1.52 -0.95
C ILE A 494 33.41 0.64 -1.95
N SER A 495 32.84 -0.49 -2.36
CA SER A 495 33.48 -1.44 -3.30
C SER A 495 33.23 -1.07 -4.77
N VAL A 496 32.45 -0.02 -5.03
CA VAL A 496 32.17 0.49 -6.37
C VAL A 496 33.19 1.57 -6.73
N THR A 497 33.77 1.46 -7.94
CA THR A 497 34.74 2.42 -8.45
C THR A 497 34.09 3.43 -9.43
N ASP A 498 34.82 4.53 -9.69
CA ASP A 498 34.43 5.51 -10.71
C ASP A 498 34.20 4.87 -12.10
N VAL A 499 34.96 3.82 -12.43
CA VAL A 499 34.83 3.10 -13.70
C VAL A 499 33.48 2.39 -13.74
N GLY A 500 33.12 1.64 -12.71
CA GLY A 500 31.84 0.94 -12.63
C GLY A 500 30.63 1.89 -12.70
N ILE A 501 30.69 3.02 -12.00
CA ILE A 501 29.63 4.03 -12.03
C ILE A 501 29.50 4.64 -13.45
N SER A 502 30.62 4.98 -14.09
CA SER A 502 30.63 5.53 -15.45
C SER A 502 29.98 4.57 -16.46
N VAL A 503 30.27 3.26 -16.37
CA VAL A 503 29.69 2.22 -17.23
C VAL A 503 28.16 2.16 -17.09
N LEU A 504 27.66 2.27 -15.85
CA LEU A 504 26.22 2.29 -15.60
C LEU A 504 25.58 3.55 -16.19
N ILE A 505 26.17 4.72 -15.98
CA ILE A 505 25.68 6.01 -16.52
C ILE A 505 25.56 5.96 -18.04
N TYR A 506 26.55 5.39 -18.74
CA TYR A 506 26.51 5.25 -20.21
C TYR A 506 25.34 4.40 -20.72
N ARG A 507 24.85 3.45 -19.92
CA ARG A 507 23.77 2.52 -20.32
C ARG A 507 22.40 2.99 -19.85
N CYS A 508 22.31 3.59 -18.66
CA CYS A 508 21.07 4.04 -18.04
C CYS A 508 20.75 5.50 -18.40
N ILE A 509 20.48 5.74 -19.67
CA ILE A 509 20.33 7.09 -20.27
C ILE A 509 19.07 7.87 -19.81
N LYS A 510 18.20 7.27 -18.99
CA LYS A 510 17.01 7.93 -18.42
C LYS A 510 17.25 8.47 -17.00
N LEU A 511 18.43 8.24 -16.44
CA LEU A 511 18.78 8.71 -15.10
C LEU A 511 18.67 10.24 -15.02
N HIS A 512 17.97 10.70 -13.98
CA HIS A 512 17.90 12.12 -13.65
C HIS A 512 18.07 12.38 -12.13
N SER A 513 18.22 11.33 -11.32
CA SER A 513 18.50 11.42 -9.89
C SER A 513 19.55 10.41 -9.48
N ILE A 514 20.73 10.89 -9.08
CA ILE A 514 21.87 10.05 -8.72
C ILE A 514 22.36 10.44 -7.32
N ILE A 515 22.48 9.47 -6.42
CA ILE A 515 23.08 9.61 -5.10
C ILE A 515 24.26 8.66 -5.02
N VAL A 516 25.45 9.20 -4.85
CA VAL A 516 26.74 8.50 -4.89
C VAL A 516 27.65 8.97 -3.76
N CYS A 517 27.10 9.61 -2.71
CA CYS A 517 27.89 10.07 -1.57
C CYS A 517 28.71 8.93 -0.96
N ASP A 518 29.91 9.24 -0.47
CA ASP A 518 30.80 8.27 0.16
C ASP A 518 31.14 7.07 -0.76
N THR A 519 31.25 7.32 -2.07
CA THR A 519 31.72 6.36 -3.08
C THR A 519 32.92 6.92 -3.85
N SER A 520 33.47 6.14 -4.77
CA SER A 520 34.58 6.55 -5.63
C SER A 520 34.18 7.44 -6.83
N PHE A 521 32.94 7.98 -6.89
CA PHE A 521 32.46 8.81 -8.00
C PHE A 521 33.44 9.96 -8.31
N GLY A 522 33.92 10.03 -9.56
CA GLY A 522 34.98 10.94 -9.98
C GLY A 522 34.88 11.35 -11.45
N ARG A 523 36.04 11.65 -12.05
CA ARG A 523 36.15 12.21 -13.39
C ARG A 523 35.50 11.37 -14.49
N ASN A 524 35.63 10.03 -14.48
CA ASN A 524 35.05 9.19 -15.53
C ASN A 524 33.52 9.23 -15.49
N SER A 525 32.95 9.24 -14.29
CA SER A 525 31.50 9.36 -14.11
C SER A 525 30.99 10.72 -14.59
N ILE A 526 31.70 11.81 -14.31
CA ILE A 526 31.36 13.15 -14.83
C ILE A 526 31.42 13.18 -16.35
N LEU A 527 32.49 12.65 -16.96
CA LEU A 527 32.59 12.55 -18.42
C LEU A 527 31.44 11.74 -19.02
N ALA A 528 31.02 10.67 -18.35
CA ALA A 528 29.87 9.88 -18.77
C ALA A 528 28.54 10.66 -18.68
N LEU A 529 28.37 11.52 -17.67
CA LEU A 529 27.19 12.40 -17.54
C LEU A 529 27.16 13.46 -18.66
N CYS A 530 28.30 14.06 -18.96
CA CYS A 530 28.43 15.12 -19.97
C CYS A 530 28.46 14.58 -21.41
N ALA A 531 28.79 13.30 -21.60
CA ALA A 531 28.74 12.66 -22.91
C ALA A 531 27.31 12.75 -23.51
N GLY A 532 27.23 13.10 -24.79
CA GLY A 532 25.96 13.04 -25.52
C GLY A 532 25.44 11.60 -25.58
N ILE A 533 24.13 11.39 -25.37
CA ILE A 533 23.51 10.07 -25.42
C ILE A 533 23.81 9.43 -26.79
N PRO A 534 24.51 8.28 -26.85
CA PRO A 534 24.74 7.59 -28.11
C PRO A 534 23.40 7.11 -28.65
N HIS A 535 22.90 7.73 -29.73
CA HIS A 535 21.75 7.20 -30.45
C HIS A 535 22.07 5.78 -30.93
N CYS A 536 21.23 4.81 -30.58
CA CYS A 536 21.35 3.44 -31.05
C CYS A 536 20.98 3.40 -32.54
N GLY A 537 21.96 3.65 -33.42
CA GLY A 537 21.81 3.59 -34.88
C GLY A 537 22.96 4.28 -35.63
N HIS A 538 23.83 3.46 -36.25
CA HIS A 538 24.79 3.73 -37.35
C HIS A 538 25.55 5.10 -37.45
N PHE A 539 26.90 4.99 -37.44
CA PHE A 539 28.04 5.85 -37.91
C PHE A 539 27.84 7.27 -38.52
N PRO A 540 28.89 8.12 -38.51
CA PRO A 540 28.83 9.51 -38.06
C PRO A 540 28.71 10.53 -39.20
N ALA A 541 28.01 11.64 -38.92
CA ALA A 541 28.25 12.90 -39.63
C ALA A 541 27.95 14.10 -38.73
N ALA A 542 28.96 14.95 -38.62
CA ALA A 542 28.99 16.36 -38.23
C ALA A 542 27.68 17.02 -37.77
N HIS A 543 27.56 17.31 -36.47
CA HIS A 543 26.94 18.53 -35.93
C HIS A 543 27.39 18.68 -34.46
N PHE A 544 28.42 19.49 -34.21
CA PHE A 544 29.02 19.67 -32.88
C PHE A 544 28.15 20.48 -31.91
N GLU A 545 27.18 21.27 -32.38
CA GLU A 545 26.41 22.19 -31.53
C GLU A 545 25.11 21.60 -30.95
N LYS A 546 24.64 20.42 -31.41
CA LYS A 546 23.40 19.79 -30.91
C LYS A 546 23.61 18.69 -29.85
N LYS A 547 24.86 18.28 -29.56
CA LYS A 547 25.15 17.17 -28.64
C LYS A 547 24.86 17.45 -27.16
N HIS A 548 24.87 18.72 -26.75
CA HIS A 548 24.78 19.08 -25.32
C HIS A 548 23.37 18.92 -24.73
N LEU A 549 22.32 19.16 -25.53
CA LEU A 549 20.91 19.03 -25.11
C LEU A 549 20.49 17.58 -24.85
N ASP A 550 21.22 16.63 -25.43
CA ASP A 550 21.00 15.19 -25.28
C ASP A 550 21.99 14.54 -24.30
N SER A 551 22.71 15.30 -23.48
CA SER A 551 23.53 14.73 -22.39
C SER A 551 22.68 14.33 -21.19
N LEU A 552 23.16 13.39 -20.37
CA LEU A 552 22.47 13.05 -19.12
C LEU A 552 22.58 14.20 -18.12
N ALA A 553 23.70 14.92 -18.11
CA ALA A 553 23.93 16.13 -17.32
C ALA A 553 22.82 17.18 -17.54
N PHE A 554 22.39 17.40 -18.78
CA PHE A 554 21.30 18.33 -19.10
C PHE A 554 19.98 17.98 -18.40
N LYS A 555 19.64 16.69 -18.34
CA LYS A 555 18.39 16.18 -17.77
C LYS A 555 18.47 15.93 -16.25
N LEU A 556 19.66 16.03 -15.67
CA LEU A 556 19.91 15.71 -14.27
C LEU A 556 19.19 16.69 -13.36
N GLN A 557 18.35 16.16 -12.46
CA GLN A 557 17.57 16.94 -11.50
C GLN A 557 18.14 16.85 -10.08
N LYS A 558 18.82 15.74 -9.75
CA LYS A 558 19.43 15.52 -8.44
C LYS A 558 20.77 14.83 -8.58
N LEU A 559 21.80 15.42 -7.97
CA LEU A 559 23.13 14.82 -7.85
C LEU A 559 23.67 15.03 -6.45
N HIS A 560 23.83 13.95 -5.71
CA HIS A 560 24.43 13.98 -4.37
C HIS A 560 25.74 13.20 -4.40
N MET A 561 26.87 13.89 -4.18
CA MET A 561 28.23 13.34 -4.25
C MET A 561 29.11 13.83 -3.10
N GLY A 562 28.50 14.05 -1.93
CA GLY A 562 29.25 14.39 -0.72
C GLY A 562 30.23 13.28 -0.32
N GLY A 563 31.42 13.64 0.19
CA GLY A 563 32.48 12.69 0.53
C GLY A 563 33.24 12.08 -0.66
N CYS A 564 32.90 12.43 -1.91
CA CYS A 564 33.61 11.98 -3.10
C CYS A 564 34.86 12.83 -3.36
N ASN A 565 36.03 12.30 -3.02
CA ASN A 565 37.31 13.02 -3.12
C ASN A 565 38.00 12.92 -4.50
N SER A 566 37.45 12.13 -5.43
CA SER A 566 38.02 11.90 -6.77
C SER A 566 37.53 12.88 -7.83
N VAL A 567 36.72 13.87 -7.46
CA VAL A 567 36.26 14.95 -8.33
C VAL A 567 37.21 16.14 -8.21
N ASP A 568 37.74 16.64 -9.33
CA ASP A 568 38.52 17.88 -9.39
C ASP A 568 37.66 19.07 -9.81
N GLU A 569 38.16 20.29 -9.56
CA GLU A 569 37.47 21.55 -9.86
C GLU A 569 37.13 21.69 -11.35
N VAL A 570 38.02 21.23 -12.23
CA VAL A 570 37.83 21.30 -13.68
C VAL A 570 36.66 20.43 -14.12
N SER A 571 36.61 19.18 -13.65
CA SER A 571 35.51 18.26 -13.97
C SER A 571 34.19 18.76 -13.40
N LEU A 572 34.21 19.33 -12.18
CA LEU A 572 33.01 19.91 -11.58
C LEU A 572 32.51 21.12 -12.38
N SER A 573 33.40 22.04 -12.78
CA SER A 573 33.03 23.18 -13.62
C SER A 573 32.44 22.74 -14.96
N GLU A 574 33.00 21.69 -15.57
CA GLU A 574 32.46 21.09 -16.79
C GLU A 574 31.07 20.50 -16.56
N LEU A 575 30.84 19.80 -15.45
CA LEU A 575 29.51 19.28 -15.12
C LEU A 575 28.50 20.41 -14.93
N MET A 576 28.87 21.44 -14.16
CA MET A 576 28.00 22.57 -13.84
C MET A 576 27.63 23.40 -15.07
N SER A 577 28.47 23.45 -16.10
CA SER A 577 28.11 24.11 -17.36
C SER A 577 27.04 23.37 -18.16
N HIS A 578 26.76 22.10 -17.84
CA HIS A 578 25.79 21.26 -18.54
C HIS A 578 24.52 20.97 -17.74
N THR A 579 24.48 21.21 -16.42
CA THR A 579 23.39 20.78 -15.52
C THR A 579 22.27 21.81 -15.33
N HIS A 580 21.59 22.19 -16.41
CA HIS A 580 20.56 23.24 -16.37
C HIS A 580 19.26 22.87 -15.64
N MET A 581 18.95 21.58 -15.47
CA MET A 581 17.74 21.10 -14.78
C MET A 581 17.97 20.71 -13.31
N LEU A 582 19.18 20.92 -12.78
CA LEU A 582 19.58 20.47 -11.45
C LEU A 582 18.86 21.27 -10.36
N LYS A 583 18.07 20.57 -9.54
CA LYS A 583 17.30 21.15 -8.43
C LYS A 583 17.94 20.90 -7.07
N SER A 584 18.72 19.82 -6.94
CA SER A 584 19.34 19.40 -5.69
C SER A 584 20.76 18.92 -5.93
N LEU A 585 21.71 19.58 -5.25
CA LEU A 585 23.14 19.27 -5.27
C LEU A 585 23.64 19.12 -3.83
N CYS A 586 24.37 18.05 -3.56
CA CYS A 586 25.05 17.84 -2.27
C CYS A 586 26.54 17.58 -2.53
N LEU A 587 27.38 18.44 -1.95
CA LEU A 587 28.85 18.40 -2.02
C LEU A 587 29.50 18.31 -0.63
N GLY A 588 28.73 18.09 0.44
CA GLY A 588 29.24 18.06 1.81
C GLY A 588 30.44 17.13 1.97
N ASN A 589 31.39 17.47 2.84
CA ASN A 589 32.66 16.74 2.99
C ASN A 589 33.50 16.56 1.71
N THR A 590 33.39 17.47 0.74
CA THR A 590 34.32 17.56 -0.40
C THR A 590 35.16 18.84 -0.30
N HIS A 591 36.31 18.87 -0.97
CA HIS A 591 37.14 20.09 -1.07
C HIS A 591 36.53 21.18 -1.98
N LEU A 592 35.33 20.95 -2.55
CA LEU A 592 34.74 21.75 -3.62
C LEU A 592 33.57 22.64 -3.15
N VAL A 593 33.22 22.59 -1.86
CA VAL A 593 32.04 23.27 -1.28
C VAL A 593 32.10 24.79 -1.47
N ASP A 594 33.27 25.41 -1.27
CA ASP A 594 33.42 26.87 -1.30
C ASP A 594 33.30 27.47 -2.71
N GLN A 595 33.58 26.69 -3.76
CA GLN A 595 33.64 27.17 -5.15
C GLN A 595 32.28 27.08 -5.88
N CYS A 596 31.37 26.20 -5.42
CA CYS A 596 30.09 25.96 -6.10
C CYS A 596 28.98 26.97 -5.80
N TYR A 597 29.14 27.81 -4.77
CA TYR A 597 28.18 28.89 -4.44
C TYR A 597 27.99 29.91 -5.58
N LEU A 598 28.93 30.01 -6.52
CA LEU A 598 28.88 30.92 -7.67
C LEU A 598 28.10 30.37 -8.87
N TRP A 599 27.84 29.05 -8.94
CA TRP A 599 27.28 28.40 -10.13
C TRP A 599 25.91 27.75 -9.94
N PHE A 600 25.44 27.60 -8.69
CA PHE A 600 24.20 26.87 -8.40
C PHE A 600 23.11 27.75 -7.78
N LEU A 601 21.94 27.82 -8.44
CA LEU A 601 20.76 28.59 -8.00
C LEU A 601 19.68 27.71 -7.31
N GLY A 602 19.96 26.43 -7.04
CA GLY A 602 19.02 25.46 -6.43
C GLY A 602 19.23 25.23 -4.93
N PHE A 603 18.59 24.19 -4.38
CA PHE A 603 18.75 23.82 -2.96
C PHE A 603 20.10 23.15 -2.73
N PHE A 604 21.02 23.88 -2.10
CA PHE A 604 22.32 23.39 -1.67
C PHE A 604 22.19 22.81 -0.26
N LEU A 605 22.56 21.54 -0.09
CA LEU A 605 22.72 20.94 1.23
C LEU A 605 24.22 21.02 1.58
N GLY A 606 24.60 22.14 2.20
CA GLY A 606 25.88 22.30 2.91
C GLY A 606 25.69 21.91 4.37
N ASP A 607 26.70 21.27 4.96
CA ASP A 607 26.62 20.56 6.25
C ASP A 607 25.90 21.31 7.38
N ALA A 608 25.07 20.55 8.10
CA ALA A 608 24.73 20.77 9.51
C ALA A 608 25.42 19.69 10.34
#